data_AF-A0A8S9HW39-F1
#
_entry.id   AF-A0A8S9HW39-F1
#
_cell.length_a   1.000
_cell.length_b   1.000
_cell.length_c   1.000
_cell.angle_alpha   90.00
_cell.angle_beta   90.00
_cell.angle_gamma   90.00
#
_symmetry.space_group_name_H-M   'P 1'
#
loop_
_entity.id
_entity.type
_entity.pdbx_description
1 polymer ?
#
loop_
_entity_poly.entity_id
_entity_poly.type
_entity_poly.pdbx_seq_one_letter_code
_entity_poly.pdbx_strand_id
1 'polypeptide(L)'
;MSLVGFVRLLEIDDEFFDDIYEEGVSLRRSNIHKFLHGISMAKSMKISRGTFKLMCHYSKLEPLPQFGNMSYLDITLCLHDFKWLPAFLESFPNLTYLVLVMVC
;
A
#
# COMPACT_ATOMS: atom_id res chain seq x y z
N MET A 1 -9.62 -9.74 24.66
CA MET A 1 -8.46 -9.11 23.98
C MET A 1 -8.70 -9.18 22.50
N SER A 2 -9.22 -8.11 21.89
CA SER A 2 -9.51 -8.06 20.45
C SER A 2 -8.67 -6.97 19.83
N LEU A 3 -7.52 -7.35 19.28
CA LEU A 3 -6.75 -6.50 18.37
C LEU A 3 -7.25 -6.77 16.95
N VAL A 4 -8.52 -6.47 16.68
CA VAL A 4 -8.97 -6.21 15.30
C VAL A 4 -8.53 -4.78 15.00
N GLY A 5 -7.22 -4.61 14.88
CA GLY A 5 -6.61 -3.35 14.44
C GLY A 5 -6.87 -3.22 12.96
N PHE A 6 -8.04 -2.68 12.59
CA PHE A 6 -8.20 -2.06 11.29
C PHE A 6 -7.12 -0.97 11.20
N VAL A 7 -6.05 -1.23 10.45
CA VAL A 7 -5.07 -0.20 10.10
C VAL A 7 -5.81 0.76 9.19
N ARG A 8 -6.44 1.80 9.77
CA ARG A 8 -6.87 2.97 9.00
C ARG A 8 -5.61 3.67 8.57
N LEU A 9 -5.22 3.42 7.33
CA LEU A 9 -4.11 4.11 6.70
C LEU A 9 -4.52 5.57 6.56
N LEU A 10 -3.69 6.45 7.13
CA LEU A 10 -3.79 7.90 7.01
C LEU A 10 -4.07 8.27 5.55
N GLU A 11 -5.03 9.17 5.33
CA GLU A 11 -5.17 9.84 4.04
C GLU A 11 -3.87 10.62 3.82
N ILE A 12 -3.08 10.15 2.84
CA ILE A 12 -1.84 10.79 2.43
C ILE A 12 -2.20 11.57 1.18
N ASP A 13 -2.21 12.89 1.31
CA ASP A 13 -2.63 13.82 0.25
C ASP A 13 -1.67 13.78 -0.94
N ASP A 14 -2.20 14.06 -2.14
CA ASP A 14 -1.46 13.97 -3.41
C ASP A 14 -0.21 14.91 -3.44
N GLU A 15 -0.15 15.98 -2.65
CA GLU A 15 1.06 16.85 -2.49
C GLU A 15 2.23 16.14 -1.78
N PHE A 16 1.97 15.13 -0.95
CA PHE A 16 3.01 14.35 -0.27
C PHE A 16 3.92 13.58 -1.25
N PHE A 17 3.47 13.42 -2.50
CA PHE A 17 4.09 12.54 -3.48
C PHE A 17 5.22 13.20 -4.28
N ASP A 18 5.16 14.52 -4.53
CA ASP A 18 6.24 15.24 -5.22
C ASP A 18 7.50 15.34 -4.35
N ASP A 19 7.33 15.34 -3.02
CA ASP A 19 8.41 15.39 -2.03
C ASP A 19 9.21 14.07 -1.88
N ILE A 20 8.75 12.96 -2.49
CA ILE A 20 9.46 11.67 -2.41
C ILE A 20 10.77 11.70 -3.25
N TYR A 21 11.05 12.77 -3.99
CA TYR A 21 12.22 12.89 -4.87
C TYR A 21 13.36 13.82 -4.35
N GLU A 22 13.23 14.48 -3.19
CA GLU A 22 14.26 15.40 -2.64
C GLU A 22 15.10 14.86 -1.46
N GLU A 23 16.21 15.50 -1.10
CA GLU A 23 17.29 14.98 -0.22
C GLU A 23 16.86 14.64 1.24
N GLY A 24 15.70 15.10 1.71
CA GLY A 24 15.04 14.68 2.97
C GLY A 24 14.33 13.32 2.95
N VAL A 25 14.39 12.61 1.81
CA VAL A 25 13.65 11.36 1.53
C VAL A 25 14.22 10.12 2.19
N SER A 26 15.51 10.05 2.51
CA SER A 26 16.10 8.82 3.05
C SER A 26 15.44 8.35 4.36
N LEU A 27 15.15 9.30 5.27
CA LEU A 27 14.44 9.03 6.52
C LEU A 27 12.97 8.66 6.27
N ARG A 28 12.28 9.37 5.37
CA ARG A 28 10.88 9.08 5.00
C ARG A 28 10.76 7.71 4.33
N ARG A 29 11.65 7.38 3.39
CA ARG A 29 11.75 6.07 2.73
C ARG A 29 12.01 4.97 3.75
N SER A 30 12.93 5.18 4.70
CA SER A 30 13.20 4.21 5.78
C SER A 30 11.96 3.99 6.66
N ASN A 31 11.22 5.05 6.97
CA ASN A 31 9.99 4.96 7.74
C ASN A 31 8.87 4.23 6.98
N ILE A 32 8.70 4.52 5.68
CA ILE A 32 7.76 3.79 4.82
C ILE A 32 8.16 2.31 4.75
N HIS A 33 9.45 2.00 4.53
CA HIS A 33 9.94 0.62 4.51
C HIS A 33 9.60 -0.13 5.80
N LYS A 34 9.93 0.45 6.97
CA LYS A 34 9.62 -0.13 8.28
C LYS A 34 8.12 -0.32 8.49
N PHE A 35 7.32 0.65 8.06
CA PHE A 35 5.86 0.58 8.14
C PHE A 35 5.31 -0.57 7.28
N LEU A 36 5.72 -0.65 6.00
CA LEU A 36 5.32 -1.70 5.08
C LEU A 36 5.75 -3.09 5.58
N HIS A 37 6.95 -3.19 6.14
CA HIS A 37 7.42 -4.43 6.76
C HIS A 37 6.56 -4.81 7.97
N GLY A 38 6.20 -3.84 8.83
CA GLY A 38 5.33 -4.08 9.99
C GLY A 38 3.95 -4.62 9.61
N ILE A 39 3.34 -4.07 8.55
CA ILE A 39 2.02 -4.52 8.09
C ILE A 39 2.07 -5.78 7.20
N SER A 40 3.25 -6.24 6.77
CA SER A 40 3.41 -7.45 5.94
C SER A 40 2.87 -8.72 6.60
N MET A 41 2.79 -8.71 7.93
CA MET A 41 2.26 -9.79 8.77
C MET A 41 0.74 -9.74 8.96
N ALA A 42 0.05 -8.71 8.46
CA ALA A 42 -1.41 -8.66 8.55
C ALA A 42 -2.04 -9.72 7.64
N LYS A 43 -3.18 -10.30 8.07
CA LYS A 43 -3.93 -11.29 7.27
C LYS A 43 -4.93 -10.65 6.31
N SER A 44 -5.36 -9.44 6.62
CA SER A 44 -6.39 -8.69 5.92
C SER A 44 -6.00 -7.23 5.91
N MET A 45 -6.22 -6.55 4.79
CA MET A 45 -5.91 -5.13 4.64
C MET A 45 -6.98 -4.41 3.84
N LYS A 46 -7.29 -3.18 4.26
CA LYS A 46 -8.09 -2.23 3.48
C LYS A 46 -7.25 -0.98 3.24
N ILE A 47 -7.07 -0.61 1.98
CA ILE A 47 -6.25 0.53 1.58
C ILE A 47 -7.07 1.56 0.81
N SER A 48 -6.82 2.84 1.09
CA SER A 48 -7.38 3.94 0.32
C SER A 48 -6.63 4.10 -1.01
N ARG A 49 -7.21 4.88 -1.92
CA ARG A 49 -6.55 5.23 -3.19
C ARG A 49 -5.19 5.91 -2.97
N GLY A 50 -5.12 6.85 -2.02
CA GLY A 50 -3.87 7.52 -1.66
C GLY A 50 -2.81 6.53 -1.20
N THR A 51 -3.15 5.59 -0.32
CA THR A 51 -2.18 4.58 0.12
C THR A 51 -1.75 3.65 -1.01
N PHE A 52 -2.68 3.21 -1.87
CA PHE A 52 -2.34 2.41 -3.05
C PHE A 52 -1.31 3.12 -3.93
N LYS A 53 -1.56 4.39 -4.27
CA LYS A 53 -0.60 5.21 -5.02
C LYS A 53 0.74 5.32 -4.32
N LEU A 54 0.75 5.50 -2.99
CA LEU A 54 2.00 5.66 -2.22
C LEU A 54 2.84 4.40 -2.35
N MET A 55 2.24 3.23 -2.18
CA MET A 55 2.93 1.96 -2.31
C MET A 55 3.43 1.75 -3.75
N CYS A 56 2.65 2.09 -4.77
CA CYS A 56 3.07 2.00 -6.18
C CYS A 56 4.17 3.01 -6.56
N HIS A 57 4.27 4.15 -5.89
CA HIS A 57 5.38 5.10 -6.10
C HIS A 57 6.63 4.63 -5.36
N TYR A 58 6.48 4.22 -4.10
CA TYR A 58 7.55 3.63 -3.32
C TYR A 58 8.16 2.41 -4.04
N SER A 59 7.34 1.59 -4.71
CA SER A 59 7.80 0.40 -5.44
C SER A 59 8.75 0.71 -6.61
N LYS A 60 8.77 1.96 -7.11
CA LYS A 60 9.73 2.43 -8.13
C LYS A 60 11.11 2.72 -7.54
N LEU A 61 11.18 2.96 -6.23
CA LEU A 61 12.42 3.27 -5.50
C LEU A 61 13.04 2.03 -4.87
N GLU A 62 12.21 1.11 -4.41
CA GLU A 62 12.59 -0.12 -3.72
C GLU A 62 11.49 -1.17 -3.87
N PRO A 63 11.81 -2.47 -3.96
CA PRO A 63 10.80 -3.51 -3.96
C PRO A 63 9.89 -3.43 -2.72
N LEU A 64 8.59 -3.67 -2.92
CA LEU A 64 7.67 -3.86 -1.80
C LEU A 64 8.05 -5.15 -1.05
N PRO A 65 7.84 -5.20 0.28
CA PRO A 65 7.94 -6.45 1.01
C PRO A 65 6.89 -7.44 0.51
N GLN A 66 7.19 -8.73 0.66
CA GLN A 66 6.20 -9.78 0.39
C GLN A 66 5.16 -9.80 1.51
N PHE A 67 3.90 -9.53 1.16
CA PHE A 67 2.73 -9.60 2.03
C PHE A 67 2.22 -11.04 2.13
N GLY A 68 3.12 -11.98 2.44
CA GLY A 68 2.85 -13.42 2.39
C GLY A 68 1.77 -13.88 3.37
N ASN A 69 1.44 -13.13 4.41
CA ASN A 69 0.35 -13.53 5.31
C ASN A 69 -1.03 -13.02 4.85
N MET A 70 -1.10 -12.14 3.83
CA MET A 70 -2.36 -11.55 3.40
C MET A 70 -3.18 -12.49 2.55
N SER A 71 -4.40 -12.72 3.01
CA SER A 71 -5.43 -13.51 2.31
C SER A 71 -6.59 -12.66 1.83
N TYR A 72 -6.75 -11.43 2.34
CA TYR A 72 -7.81 -10.50 1.98
C TYR A 72 -7.25 -9.09 1.77
N LEU A 73 -7.64 -8.47 0.65
CA LEU A 73 -7.25 -7.10 0.30
C LEU A 73 -8.44 -6.35 -0.27
N ASP A 74 -8.76 -5.20 0.32
CA ASP A 74 -9.78 -4.25 -0.14
C ASP A 74 -9.08 -2.94 -0.56
N ILE A 75 -9.23 -2.56 -1.84
CA ILE A 75 -8.57 -1.41 -2.44
C ILE A 75 -9.61 -0.46 -3.00
N THR A 76 -9.50 0.82 -2.64
CA THR A 76 -10.23 1.90 -3.33
C THR A 76 -9.38 2.50 -4.45
N LEU A 77 -9.91 2.65 -5.66
CA LEU A 77 -9.16 3.10 -6.84
C LEU A 77 -10.02 3.74 -7.94
N CYS A 78 -9.41 4.55 -8.82
CA CYS A 78 -10.02 5.13 -10.03
C CYS A 78 -9.61 4.35 -11.30
N LEU A 79 -10.28 4.61 -12.43
CA LEU A 79 -9.95 4.00 -13.74
C LEU A 79 -8.45 4.06 -14.08
N HIS A 80 -7.81 5.21 -13.83
CA HIS A 80 -6.40 5.43 -14.19
C HIS A 80 -5.41 4.65 -13.32
N ASP A 81 -5.83 4.18 -12.15
CA ASP A 81 -4.96 3.49 -11.19
C ASP A 81 -4.82 1.99 -11.51
N PHE A 82 -5.77 1.42 -12.27
CA PHE A 82 -5.77 0.00 -12.66
C PHE A 82 -4.50 -0.44 -13.37
N LYS A 83 -3.81 0.47 -14.06
CA LYS A 83 -2.54 0.18 -14.75
C LYS A 83 -1.43 -0.31 -13.79
N TRP A 84 -1.50 0.04 -12.50
CA TRP A 84 -0.51 -0.38 -11.50
C TRP A 84 -0.93 -1.63 -10.73
N LEU A 85 -2.19 -2.04 -10.84
CA LEU A 85 -2.74 -3.13 -10.05
C LEU A 85 -2.02 -4.48 -10.29
N PRO A 86 -1.68 -4.89 -11.52
CA PRO A 86 -1.02 -6.18 -11.74
C PRO A 86 0.31 -6.30 -11.00
N ALA A 87 1.23 -5.35 -11.21
CA ALA A 87 2.53 -5.34 -10.56
C ALA A 87 2.42 -5.20 -9.03
N PHE A 88 1.42 -4.47 -8.54
CA PHE A 88 1.17 -4.36 -7.11
C PHE A 88 0.79 -5.70 -6.49
N LEU A 89 -0.08 -6.47 -7.16
CA LEU A 89 -0.57 -7.77 -6.66
C LEU A 89 0.52 -8.85 -6.61
N GLU A 90 1.63 -8.70 -7.33
CA GLU A 90 2.78 -9.61 -7.25
C GLU A 90 3.40 -9.66 -5.84
N SER A 91 3.14 -8.66 -5.00
CA SER A 91 3.62 -8.64 -3.62
C SER A 91 2.76 -9.47 -2.65
N PHE A 92 1.64 -10.06 -3.08
CA PHE A 92 0.65 -10.74 -2.22
C PHE A 92 0.45 -12.21 -2.64
N PRO A 93 1.44 -13.09 -2.41
CA PRO A 93 1.45 -14.44 -2.99
C PRO A 93 0.34 -15.38 -2.47
N ASN A 94 -0.25 -15.08 -1.31
CA ASN A 94 -1.30 -15.88 -0.68
C ASN A 94 -2.69 -15.21 -0.71
N LEU A 95 -2.86 -14.19 -1.56
CA LEU A 95 -4.12 -13.47 -1.66
C LEU A 95 -5.24 -14.37 -2.16
N THR A 96 -6.30 -14.52 -1.37
CA THR A 96 -7.47 -15.35 -1.69
C THR A 96 -8.67 -14.49 -2.10
N TYR A 97 -8.82 -13.31 -1.50
CA TYR A 97 -9.92 -12.40 -1.73
C TYR A 97 -9.40 -11.01 -2.08
N LEU A 98 -9.86 -10.47 -3.20
CA LEU A 98 -9.59 -9.11 -3.64
C LEU A 98 -10.92 -8.38 -3.83
N VAL A 99 -11.08 -7.24 -3.15
CA VAL A 99 -12.20 -6.33 -3.32
C VAL A 99 -11.68 -5.03 -3.93
N LEU A 100 -12.31 -4.61 -5.02
CA LEU A 100 -12.00 -3.36 -5.71
C LEU A 100 -13.20 -2.42 -5.59
N VAL A 101 -13.01 -1.31 -4.89
CA VAL A 101 -13.99 -0.24 -4.77
C VAL A 101 -13.61 0.86 -5.75
N MET A 102 -14.42 1.00 -6.80
CA MET A 102 -14.19 2.00 -7.83
C MET A 102 -14.82 3.33 -7.42
N VAL A 103 -14.03 4.41 -7.44
CA VAL A 103 -14.51 5.78 -7.23
C VAL A 103 -14.38 6.58 -8.53
N CYS A 104 -15.46 7.24 -8.92
CA CYS A 104 -15.57 8.06 -10.14
C CYS A 104 -14.90 9.42 -9.96
#